data_AF-A0A838DJJ2-F1
#
_entry.id   AF-A0A838DJJ2-F1
#
_cell.length_a   1.000
_cell.length_b   1.000
_cell.length_c   1.000
_cell.angle_alpha   90.00
_cell.angle_beta   90.00
_cell.angle_gamma   90.00
#
_symmetry.space_group_name_H-M   'P 1'
#
loop_
_entity.id
_entity.type
_entity.pdbx_description
1 polymer ?
#
loop_
_entity_poly.entity_id
_entity_poly.type
_entity_poly.pdbx_seq_one_letter_code
_entity_poly.pdbx_strand_id
1 'polypeptide(L)' 'MLSTEEEIAGALGESRRTVATLRRKGAIPYLSLGHRTVRFKLADVLAALEKRTIKAR' A
#
# COMPACT_ATOMS: atom_id res chain seq x y z
N MET A 1 10.94 -8.13 -1.93
CA MET A 1 9.78 -9.06 -2.00
C MET A 1 8.55 -8.28 -2.44
N LEU A 2 7.75 -8.83 -3.35
CA LEU A 2 6.53 -8.19 -3.87
C LEU A 2 5.29 -8.85 -3.26
N SER A 3 4.56 -8.10 -2.45
CA SER A 3 3.43 -8.59 -1.65
C SER A 3 2.08 -8.27 -2.28
N THR A 4 1.05 -9.05 -1.95
CA THR A 4 -0.35 -8.83 -2.35
C THR A 4 -1.05 -7.82 -1.44
N GLU A 5 -2.28 -7.42 -1.79
CA GLU A 5 -3.10 -6.56 -0.91
C GLU A 5 -3.36 -7.23 0.46
N GLU A 6 -3.51 -8.55 0.51
CA GLU A 6 -3.79 -9.29 1.75
C GLU A 6 -2.57 -9.34 2.66
N GLU A 7 -1.39 -9.57 2.10
CA GLU A 7 -0.14 -9.56 2.85
C GLU A 7 0.20 -8.17 3.39
N ILE A 8 -0.03 -7.11 2.59
CA ILE A 8 0.14 -5.72 3.05
C ILE A 8 -0.87 -5.38 4.13
N ALA A 9 -2.13 -5.82 3.98
CA ALA A 9 -3.17 -5.61 4.99
C ALA A 9 -2.74 -6.25 6.33
N GLY A 10 -2.27 -7.50 6.29
CA GLY A 10 -1.74 -8.18 7.47
C GLY A 10 -0.53 -7.47 8.08
N ALA A 11 0.42 -7.02 7.26
CA ALA A 11 1.61 -6.32 7.72
C ALA A 11 1.31 -4.93 8.33
N LEU A 12 0.26 -4.25 7.85
CA LEU A 12 -0.19 -2.96 8.37
C LEU A 12 -1.18 -3.09 9.54
N GLY A 13 -1.68 -4.30 9.84
CA GLY A 13 -2.77 -4.50 10.80
C GLY A 13 -4.10 -3.88 10.34
N GLU A 14 -4.27 -3.70 9.03
CA GLU A 14 -5.38 -3.00 8.41
C GLU A 14 -6.27 -3.94 7.60
N SER A 15 -7.46 -3.47 7.24
CA SER A 15 -8.33 -4.25 6.35
C SER A 15 -7.86 -4.17 4.89
N ARG A 16 -8.07 -5.24 4.11
CA ARG A 16 -7.83 -5.22 2.65
C ARG A 16 -8.59 -4.08 1.96
N ARG A 17 -9.78 -3.75 2.47
CA ARG A 17 -10.59 -2.61 1.98
C ARG A 17 -9.88 -1.28 2.22
N THR A 18 -9.24 -1.10 3.38
CA THR A 18 -8.39 0.07 3.67
C THR A 18 -7.26 0.16 2.66
N VAL A 19 -6.50 -0.93 2.46
CA VAL A 19 -5.38 -0.98 1.50
C VAL A 19 -5.84 -0.64 0.07
N ALA A 20 -6.94 -1.22 -0.38
CA ALA A 20 -7.52 -0.91 -1.68
C ALA A 20 -7.93 0.56 -1.81
N THR A 21 -8.45 1.15 -0.73
CA THR A 21 -8.82 2.57 -0.68
C THR A 21 -7.58 3.46 -0.74
N LEU A 22 -6.53 3.14 0.03
CA LEU A 22 -5.25 3.83 -0.01
C LEU A 22 -4.64 3.79 -1.41
N ARG A 23 -4.66 2.61 -2.06
CA ARG A 23 -4.22 2.46 -3.45
C ARG A 23 -5.01 3.36 -4.40
N ARG A 24 -6.35 3.31 -4.37
CA ARG A 24 -7.19 4.14 -5.25
C ARG A 24 -7.01 5.64 -5.03
N LYS A 25 -6.72 6.06 -3.80
CA LYS A 25 -6.40 7.45 -3.45
C LYS A 25 -4.97 7.86 -3.83
N GLY A 26 -4.15 6.96 -4.38
CA GLY A 26 -2.73 7.20 -4.66
C GLY A 26 -1.89 7.44 -3.39
N ALA A 27 -2.39 6.98 -2.24
CA ALA A 27 -1.74 7.18 -0.95
C ALA A 27 -0.53 6.27 -0.72
N ILE A 28 -0.52 5.12 -1.37
CA ILE A 28 0.54 4.11 -1.25
C ILE A 28 1.01 3.71 -2.65
N PRO A 29 2.33 3.51 -2.84
CA PRO A 29 2.90 3.05 -4.10
C PRO A 29 2.49 1.61 -4.36
N TYR A 30 2.21 1.30 -5.63
CA TYR A 30 1.89 -0.04 -6.09
C TYR A 30 2.52 -0.28 -7.46
N LEU A 31 2.71 -1.56 -7.79
CA LEU A 31 3.20 -2.02 -9.07
C LEU A 31 2.08 -2.81 -9.76
N SER A 32 1.73 -2.41 -10.98
CA SER A 32 0.82 -3.19 -11.82
C SER A 32 1.64 -4.16 -12.67
N LEU A 33 1.43 -5.46 -12.48
CA LEU A 33 2.08 -6.53 -13.27
C LEU A 33 1.23 -6.98 -14.47
N GLY A 34 0.18 -6.22 -14.80
CA GLY A 34 -0.75 -6.50 -15.89
C GLY A 34 -2.08 -5.78 -15.70
N HIS A 35 -3.13 -6.27 -16.37
CA HIS A 35 -4.45 -5.63 -16.38
C HIS A 35 -5.17 -5.69 -15.02
N ARG A 36 -4.89 -6.71 -14.19
CA ARG A 36 -5.58 -6.91 -12.90
C ARG A 36 -4.65 -7.24 -11.71
N THR A 37 -3.40 -7.60 -11.98
CA THR A 37 -2.47 -8.02 -10.93
C THR A 37 -1.73 -6.83 -10.37
N VAL A 38 -1.95 -6.54 -9.08
CA VAL A 38 -1.25 -5.49 -8.36
C VAL A 38 -0.36 -6.10 -7.29
N ARG A 39 0.85 -5.57 -7.16
CA ARG A 39 1.81 -5.91 -6.12
C ARG A 39 2.32 -4.67 -5.40
N PHE A 40 2.82 -4.88 -4.20
CA PHE A 40 3.33 -3.83 -3.34
C PHE A 40 4.71 -4.19 -2.84
N LYS A 41 5.54 -3.16 -2.64
CA LYS A 41 6.78 -3.30 -1.88
C LYS A 41 6.49 -2.75 -0.49
N LEU A 42 6.57 -3.60 0.53
CA LEU A 42 6.25 -3.21 1.91
C LEU A 42 7.05 -1.98 2.36
N ALA A 43 8.36 -1.95 2.08
CA ALA A 43 9.23 -0.82 2.41
C ALA A 43 8.75 0.50 1.80
N ASP A 44 8.38 0.50 0.52
CA ASP A 44 7.90 1.71 -0.17
C ASP A 44 6.54 2.16 0.39
N VAL A 45 5.67 1.21 0.73
CA VAL A 45 4.38 1.50 1.36
C VAL A 45 4.56 2.15 2.72
N LEU A 46 5.45 1.62 3.56
CA LEU A 46 5.76 2.20 4.87
C LEU A 46 6.36 3.60 4.74
N ALA A 47 7.34 3.79 3.84
CA ALA A 47 7.93 5.10 3.59
C ALA A 47 6.90 6.14 3.09
N ALA A 48 5.97 5.72 2.24
CA ALA A 48 4.90 6.58 1.75
C ALA A 48 3.91 6.98 2.86
N LEU A 49 3.57 6.04 3.76
CA LEU A 49 2.72 6.31 4.91
C LEU A 49 3.43 7.28 5.88
N GLU A 50 4.68 7.01 6.23
CA GLU A 50 5.49 7.87 7.11
C GLU A 50 5.58 9.31 6.56
N LYS A 51 5.88 9.46 5.27
CA LYS A 51 5.92 10.77 4.60
C LYS A 51 4.60 11.53 4.67
N ARG A 52 3.46 10.83 4.62
CA ARG A 52 2.14 11.46 4.76
C ARG A 52 1.86 11.89 6.20
N THR A 53 2.27 11.09 7.18
CA THR A 53 2.12 11.42 8.61
C THR A 53 2.93 12.67 8.97
N ILE A 54 4.13 12.82 8.41
CA ILE A 54 4.99 14.02 8.62
C ILE A 54 4.36 15.28 8.03
N LYS A 55 3.66 15.18 6.88
CA LYS A 55 3.03 16.35 6.23
C LYS A 55 1.76 16.86 6.95
N ALA A 56 1.21 16.08 7.87
CA ALA A 56 -0.01 16.43 8.60
C ALA A 56 0.25 17.12 9.95
N ARG A 57 1.51 17.35 10.31
CA ARG A 57 1.93 18.00 11.57
C ARG A 57 2.60 19.34 11.28
#